data_AF-A0A2E2CAF3-F1
#
_entry.id   AF-A0A2E2CAF3-F1
#
_cell.length_a   1.000
_cell.length_b   1.000
_cell.length_c   1.000
_cell.angle_alpha   90.00
_cell.angle_beta   90.00
_cell.angle_gamma   90.00
#
_symmetry.space_group_name_H-M   'P 1'
#
loop_
_entity.id
_entity.type
_entity.pdbx_description
1 polymer ?
#
loop_
_entity_poly.entity_id
_entity_poly.type
_entity_poly.pdbx_seq_one_letter_code
_entity_poly.pdbx_strand_id
1 'polypeptide(L)'
;MESPQTQPSDQTDQPQQPAQKAWSWRRYIITSTIQITVLVLLYVLSIGPLFWQWYSSFNSMSSPFFAAFYTPLLLACDLFPPLSDGVNWYINLWIG
;
A
#
# COMPACT_ATOMS: atom_id res chain seq x y z
N MET A 1 -30.10 -57.59 -44.42
CA MET A 1 -28.68 -57.19 -44.51
C MET A 1 -28.68 -55.72 -44.90
N GLU A 2 -28.59 -54.84 -43.91
CA GLU A 2 -28.53 -53.39 -44.07
C GLU A 2 -27.42 -52.89 -43.13
N SER A 3 -26.53 -52.10 -43.70
CA SER A 3 -25.23 -51.69 -43.16
C SER A 3 -25.34 -50.53 -42.13
N PRO A 4 -24.29 -50.33 -41.31
CA PRO A 4 -24.32 -49.55 -40.08
C PRO A 4 -24.08 -48.05 -40.30
N GLN A 5 -24.75 -47.19 -39.53
CA GLN A 5 -24.37 -45.78 -39.41
C GLN A 5 -24.63 -45.20 -38.01
N THR A 6 -23.52 -45.13 -37.27
CA THR A 6 -22.99 -43.93 -36.57
C THR A 6 -23.87 -43.21 -35.54
N GLN A 7 -23.50 -43.38 -34.27
CA GLN A 7 -23.64 -42.40 -33.19
C GLN A 7 -23.04 -41.05 -33.59
N PRO A 8 -23.69 -39.93 -33.22
CA PRO A 8 -22.99 -38.72 -32.84
C PRO A 8 -22.99 -38.63 -31.30
N SER A 9 -21.86 -39.01 -30.74
CA SER A 9 -21.42 -38.63 -29.40
C SER A 9 -21.19 -37.11 -29.42
N ASP A 10 -22.15 -36.31 -28.98
CA ASP A 10 -21.98 -34.86 -28.94
C ASP A 10 -22.52 -34.30 -27.62
N GLN A 11 -21.77 -34.56 -26.55
CA GLN A 11 -21.71 -33.65 -25.42
C GLN A 11 -20.25 -33.28 -25.22
N THR A 12 -19.89 -32.27 -26.00
CA THR A 12 -18.67 -31.51 -25.97
C THR A 12 -18.23 -31.24 -24.53
N ASP A 13 -17.06 -31.76 -24.17
CA ASP A 13 -16.22 -31.23 -23.11
C ASP A 13 -16.19 -29.70 -23.23
N GLN A 14 -16.71 -28.99 -22.22
CA GLN A 14 -16.48 -27.55 -22.03
C GLN A 14 -15.37 -27.36 -20.98
N PRO A 15 -14.09 -27.30 -21.35
CA PRO A 15 -13.06 -26.76 -20.48
C PRO A 15 -12.66 -25.38 -20.97
N GLN A 16 -13.43 -24.32 -20.68
CA GLN A 16 -12.92 -22.92 -20.73
C GLN A 16 -13.99 -21.97 -20.19
N GLN A 17 -13.75 -21.05 -19.24
CA GLN A 17 -12.63 -20.11 -19.19
C GLN A 17 -12.39 -19.58 -17.76
N PRO A 18 -11.16 -19.59 -17.22
CA PRO A 18 -10.77 -18.75 -16.10
C PRO A 18 -10.16 -17.43 -16.61
N ALA A 19 -10.87 -16.64 -17.43
CA ALA A 19 -10.27 -15.47 -18.10
C ALA A 19 -10.89 -14.10 -17.72
N GLN A 20 -11.96 -14.06 -16.92
CA GLN A 20 -12.62 -12.77 -16.57
C GLN A 20 -12.12 -12.11 -15.27
N LYS A 21 -11.24 -12.76 -14.49
CA LYS A 21 -10.85 -12.25 -13.15
C LYS A 21 -9.74 -11.18 -13.19
N ALA A 22 -8.88 -11.17 -14.21
CA ALA A 22 -7.68 -10.34 -14.24
C ALA A 22 -7.97 -8.82 -14.32
N TRP A 23 -9.08 -8.42 -14.94
CA TRP A 23 -9.42 -7.00 -15.12
C TRP A 23 -9.90 -6.34 -13.81
N SER A 24 -10.62 -7.09 -12.97
CA SER A 24 -11.03 -6.65 -11.64
C SER A 24 -9.84 -6.46 -10.71
N TRP A 25 -8.84 -7.36 -10.77
CA TRP A 25 -7.68 -7.32 -9.89
C TRP A 25 -6.77 -6.12 -10.17
N ARG A 26 -6.59 -5.74 -11.44
CA ARG A 26 -5.80 -4.53 -11.76
C ARG A 26 -6.45 -3.25 -11.24
N ARG A 27 -7.77 -3.11 -11.40
CA ARG A 27 -8.51 -1.96 -10.83
C ARG A 27 -8.45 -1.96 -9.32
N TYR A 28 -8.61 -3.13 -8.70
CA TYR A 28 -8.50 -3.26 -7.24
C TYR A 28 -7.11 -2.91 -6.73
N ILE A 29 -6.04 -3.36 -7.41
CA ILE A 29 -4.66 -3.02 -7.07
C ILE A 29 -4.44 -1.52 -7.25
N ILE A 30 -4.86 -0.91 -8.36
CA ILE A 30 -4.70 0.54 -8.58
C ILE A 30 -5.42 1.35 -7.49
N THR A 31 -6.69 1.03 -7.21
CA THR A 31 -7.45 1.73 -6.16
C THR A 31 -6.82 1.52 -4.79
N SER A 32 -6.35 0.30 -4.49
CA SER A 32 -5.67 -0.03 -3.24
C SER A 32 -4.34 0.73 -3.11
N THR A 33 -3.54 0.80 -4.18
CA THR A 33 -2.31 1.58 -4.21
C THR A 33 -2.58 3.06 -3.95
N ILE A 34 -3.60 3.65 -4.57
CA ILE A 34 -3.98 5.05 -4.32
C ILE A 34 -4.35 5.25 -2.85
N GLN A 35 -5.16 4.37 -2.27
CA GLN A 35 -5.55 4.45 -0.86
C GLN A 35 -4.35 4.33 0.08
N ILE A 36 -3.44 3.39 -0.18
CA ILE A 36 -2.20 3.23 0.58
C ILE A 36 -1.32 4.47 0.45
N THR A 37 -1.15 5.01 -0.76
CA THR A 37 -0.38 6.24 -0.99
C THR A 37 -0.98 7.41 -0.22
N VAL A 38 -2.32 7.57 -0.23
CA VAL A 38 -2.99 8.62 0.53
C VAL A 38 -2.81 8.41 2.04
N LEU A 39 -2.93 7.17 2.54
CA LEU A 39 -2.68 6.86 3.95
C LEU A 39 -1.24 7.13 4.37
N VAL A 40 -0.27 6.75 3.54
CA VAL A 40 1.16 7.03 3.78
C VAL A 40 1.40 8.53 3.78
N LEU A 41 0.84 9.28 2.83
CA LEU A 41 0.92 10.73 2.83
C LEU A 41 0.33 11.32 4.10
N LEU A 42 -0.88 10.92 4.50
CA LEU A 42 -1.51 11.39 5.75
C LEU A 42 -0.65 11.06 6.99
N TYR A 43 -0.02 9.88 7.01
CA TYR A 43 0.90 9.48 8.08
C TYR A 43 2.18 10.32 8.10
N VAL A 44 2.75 10.64 6.94
CA VAL A 44 3.90 11.56 6.88
C VAL A 44 3.47 12.96 7.28
N LEU A 45 2.33 13.46 6.79
CA LEU A 45 1.81 14.78 7.15
C LEU A 45 1.45 14.87 8.63
N SER A 46 1.04 13.78 9.28
CA SER A 46 0.73 13.81 10.71
C SER A 46 1.95 14.05 11.60
N ILE A 47 3.18 13.82 11.13
CA ILE A 47 4.39 14.10 11.92
C ILE A 47 4.54 15.58 12.25
N GLY A 48 3.99 16.49 11.43
CA GLY A 48 4.10 17.94 11.64
C GLY A 48 3.50 18.37 12.99
N PRO A 49 2.17 18.28 13.17
CA PRO A 49 1.53 18.65 14.43
C PRO A 49 1.92 17.73 15.61
N LEU A 50 2.24 16.46 15.34
CA LEU A 50 2.64 15.49 16.36
C LEU A 50 4.15 15.50 16.65
N PHE A 51 4.93 16.38 16.01
CA PHE A 51 6.38 16.38 16.11
C PHE A 51 6.84 16.52 17.55
N TRP A 52 6.26 17.46 18.29
CA TRP A 52 6.60 17.69 19.69
C TRP A 52 6.33 16.48 20.59
N GLN A 53 5.22 15.76 20.34
CA GLN A 53 4.91 14.53 21.07
C GLN A 53 5.89 13.41 20.74
N TRP A 54 6.25 13.27 19.45
CA TRP A 54 7.26 12.33 19.03
C TRP A 54 8.64 12.69 19.63
N TYR A 55 9.07 13.94 19.52
CA TYR A 55 10.35 14.43 20.03
C TYR A 55 10.48 14.25 21.55
N SER A 56 9.43 14.58 22.30
CA SER A 56 9.40 14.33 23.75
C SER A 56 9.39 12.84 24.09
N SER A 57 8.68 12.00 23.33
CA SER A 57 8.68 10.55 23.55
C SER A 57 10.04 9.91 23.23
N PHE A 58 10.71 10.41 22.18
CA PHE A 58 12.02 9.95 21.73
C PHE A 58 13.12 10.33 22.71
N ASN A 59 13.11 11.57 23.21
CA ASN A 59 14.14 12.07 24.14
C ASN A 59 13.88 11.68 25.61
N SER A 60 12.62 11.63 26.04
CA SER A 60 12.28 11.44 27.46
C SER A 60 11.92 9.98 27.82
N MET A 61 12.05 9.02 26.89
CA MET A 61 11.68 7.60 27.06
C MET A 61 10.26 7.39 27.66
N SER A 62 9.37 8.37 27.50
CA SER A 62 8.07 8.40 28.18
C SER A 62 7.02 7.52 27.50
N SER A 63 7.11 7.35 26.17
CA SER A 63 6.22 6.47 25.41
C SER A 63 6.96 5.82 24.23
N PRO A 64 7.42 4.55 24.38
CA PRO A 64 8.15 3.86 23.32
C PRO A 64 7.29 3.62 22.07
N PHE A 65 5.96 3.64 22.21
CA PHE A 65 5.02 3.46 21.10
C PHE A 65 5.10 4.58 20.08
N PHE A 66 5.09 5.84 20.50
CA PHE A 66 5.17 6.98 19.57
C PHE A 66 6.52 7.04 18.89
N ALA A 67 7.61 6.76 19.63
CA ALA A 67 8.94 6.70 19.07
C ALA A 67 9.02 5.62 17.97
N ALA A 68 8.59 4.39 18.28
CA ALA A 68 8.59 3.26 17.35
C ALA A 68 7.62 3.42 16.17
N PHE A 69 6.51 4.15 16.34
CA PHE A 69 5.56 4.39 15.26
C PHE A 69 6.15 5.20 14.12
N TYR A 70 7.07 6.12 14.40
CA TYR A 70 7.72 6.98 13.41
C TYR A 70 9.16 6.55 13.03
N THR A 71 9.70 5.48 13.62
CA THR A 71 10.99 4.92 13.17
C THR A 71 11.03 4.51 11.70
N PRO A 72 9.99 3.89 11.08
CA PRO A 72 10.07 3.56 9.66
C PRO A 72 10.13 4.81 8.79
N LEU A 73 9.49 5.91 9.22
CA LEU A 73 9.60 7.20 8.54
C LEU A 73 11.03 7.74 8.62
N LEU A 74 11.68 7.66 9.80
CA LEU A 74 13.09 8.02 9.95
C LEU A 74 13.99 7.19 9.02
N LEU A 75 13.78 5.87 8.97
CA LEU A 75 14.55 4.99 8.10
C LEU A 75 14.34 5.33 6.61
N ALA A 76 13.11 5.67 6.23
CA ALA A 76 12.80 6.11 4.88
C ALA A 76 13.49 7.46 4.54
N CYS A 77 13.56 8.38 5.49
CA CYS A 77 14.30 9.64 5.34
C CYS A 77 15.81 9.39 5.22
N ASP A 78 16.36 8.46 5.99
CA ASP A 78 17.79 8.08 5.93
C ASP A 78 18.14 7.42 4.59
N LEU A 79 17.23 6.62 4.03
CA LEU A 79 17.42 5.98 2.73
C LEU A 79 17.28 6.96 1.55
N PHE A 80 16.51 8.04 1.70
CA PHE A 80 16.22 9.00 0.65
C PHE A 80 16.49 10.45 1.12
N PRO A 81 17.70 10.99 0.87
CA PRO A 81 18.08 12.35 1.30
C PRO A 81 17.10 13.47 0.93
N PRO A 82 16.55 13.55 -0.31
CA PRO A 82 15.61 14.63 -0.64
C PRO A 82 14.26 14.49 0.08
N LEU A 83 13.88 13.28 0.49
CA LEU A 83 12.69 13.07 1.32
C LEU A 83 12.93 13.63 2.73
N SER A 84 14.13 13.39 3.28
CA SER A 84 14.55 13.94 4.57
C SER A 84 14.47 15.48 4.56
N ASP A 85 15.03 16.12 3.54
CA ASP A 85 15.00 17.59 3.41
C ASP A 85 13.57 18.14 3.33
N GLY A 86 12.69 17.47 2.57
CA GLY A 86 11.28 17.86 2.46
C GLY A 86 10.50 17.69 3.77
N VAL A 87 10.70 16.57 4.46
CA VAL A 87 10.08 16.32 5.77
C VAL A 87 10.62 17.29 6.82
N ASN A 88 11.92 17.58 6.81
CA ASN A 88 12.54 18.55 7.72
C ASN A 88 12.05 19.98 7.44
N TRP A 89 11.90 20.38 6.18
CA TRP A 89 11.27 21.65 5.81
C TRP A 89 9.83 21.73 6.32
N TYR A 90 9.05 20.66 6.14
CA TYR A 90 7.68 20.57 6.62
C TYR A 90 7.61 20.66 8.14
N ILE A 91 8.45 19.93 8.86
CA ILE A 91 8.54 19.97 10.32
C ILE A 91 8.93 21.37 10.81
N ASN A 92 9.90 22.03 10.17
CA ASN A 92 10.29 23.39 10.51
C ASN A 92 9.13 24.40 10.35
N LEU A 93 8.20 24.17 9.42
CA LEU A 93 7.00 25.01 9.28
C LEU A 93 6.04 24.89 10.49
N TRP A 94 6.09 23.78 11.25
CA TRP A 94 5.28 23.59 12.45
C TRP A 94 5.98 24.01 13.75
N ILE A 95 7.31 24.01 13.78
CA ILE A 95 8.12 24.37 14.96
C ILE A 95 8.54 25.85 14.93
N GLY A 96 8.58 26.45 13.74
CA GLY A 96 8.99 27.83 13.49
C GLY A 96 8.15 28.88 14.22
#